data_AF-A0A4V1SCD7-F1
#
_entry.id   AF-A0A4V1SCD7-F1
#
_cell.length_a   1.000
_cell.length_b   1.000
_cell.length_c   1.000
_cell.angle_alpha   90.00
_cell.angle_beta   90.00
_cell.angle_gamma   90.00
#
_symmetry.space_group_name_H-M   'P 1'
#
loop_
_entity.id
_entity.type
_entity.pdbx_description
1 polymer ?
#
loop_
_entity_poly.entity_id
_entity_poly.type
_entity_poly.pdbx_seq_one_letter_code
_entity_poly.pdbx_strand_id
1 'polypeptide(L)'
;MQGHFDYFAEKERQQASERWRREQAKLLPDLTRRVFALREVTYSGCGFHYALEASLGRLITGIMQYDSVLTVAERISLEIGIEMLIEKIGEAEASVIQTEA
;
A
#
# COMPACT_ATOMS: atom_id res chain seq x y z
N MET A 1 5.16 7.43 -39.03
CA MET A 1 3.93 7.72 -38.26
C MET A 1 3.80 6.86 -36.99
N GLN A 2 4.72 5.91 -36.72
CA GLN A 2 4.69 5.02 -35.54
C GLN A 2 5.03 5.74 -34.21
N GLY A 3 6.08 6.58 -34.18
CA GLY A 3 6.55 7.21 -32.93
C GLY A 3 5.62 8.25 -32.29
N HIS A 4 4.58 8.71 -32.99
CA HIS A 4 3.58 9.64 -32.43
C HIS A 4 2.49 8.89 -31.63
N PHE A 5 2.17 7.65 -32.04
CA PHE A 5 1.25 6.78 -31.29
C PHE A 5 1.90 6.27 -29.99
N ASP A 6 3.18 5.88 -30.05
CA ASP A 6 3.92 5.39 -28.88
C ASP A 6 4.09 6.47 -27.80
N TYR A 7 4.23 7.74 -28.22
CA TYR A 7 4.31 8.88 -27.31
C TYR A 7 3.01 9.13 -26.54
N PHE A 8 1.85 9.04 -27.20
CA PHE A 8 0.57 9.25 -26.50
C PHE A 8 0.25 8.10 -25.54
N ALA A 9 0.49 6.86 -25.95
CA ALA A 9 0.29 5.70 -25.08
C ALA A 9 1.17 5.78 -23.83
N GLU A 10 2.42 6.25 -23.96
CA GLU A 10 3.31 6.45 -22.83
C GLU A 10 2.84 7.57 -21.90
N LYS A 11 2.37 8.68 -22.46
CA LYS A 11 1.84 9.80 -21.69
C LYS A 11 0.56 9.42 -20.92
N GLU A 12 -0.33 8.64 -21.53
CA GLU A 12 -1.53 8.12 -20.87
C GLU A 12 -1.18 7.19 -19.71
N ARG A 13 -0.21 6.28 -19.91
CA ARG A 13 0.30 5.41 -18.84
C ARG A 13 0.87 6.21 -17.67
N GLN A 14 1.66 7.24 -17.95
CA GLN A 14 2.21 8.13 -16.90
C GLN A 14 1.10 8.84 -16.12
N GLN A 15 0.09 9.37 -16.81
CA GLN A 15 -1.05 10.03 -16.16
C GLN A 15 -1.89 9.07 -15.30
N ALA A 16 -2.10 7.84 -15.78
CA ALA A 16 -2.78 6.80 -15.01
C ALA A 16 -1.98 6.42 -13.74
N SER A 17 -0.68 6.25 -13.90
CA SER A 17 0.27 5.93 -12.82
C SER A 17 0.32 7.05 -11.76
N GLU A 18 0.38 8.31 -12.17
CA GLU A 18 0.30 9.47 -11.26
C GLU A 18 -1.03 9.56 -10.52
N ARG A 19 -2.14 9.32 -11.23
CA ARG A 19 -3.48 9.32 -10.63
C ARG A 19 -3.58 8.25 -9.56
N TRP A 20 -3.16 7.03 -9.90
CA TRP A 20 -3.15 5.91 -8.97
C TRP A 20 -2.35 6.24 -7.71
N ARG A 21 -1.12 6.76 -7.85
CA ARG A 21 -0.29 7.15 -6.69
C ARG A 21 -1.01 8.17 -5.79
N ARG A 22 -1.63 9.19 -6.37
CA ARG A 22 -2.35 10.22 -5.61
C ARG A 22 -3.55 9.65 -4.87
N GLU A 23 -4.23 8.67 -5.44
CA GLU A 23 -5.33 7.98 -4.79
C GLU A 23 -4.82 7.15 -3.61
N GLN A 24 -3.75 6.38 -3.81
CA GLN A 24 -3.17 5.58 -2.74
C GLN A 24 -2.57 6.43 -1.60
N ALA A 25 -1.95 7.55 -1.93
CA ALA A 25 -1.42 8.48 -0.93
C ALA A 25 -2.50 9.01 0.02
N LYS A 26 -3.76 9.11 -0.43
CA LYS A 26 -4.90 9.50 0.41
C LYS A 26 -5.32 8.40 1.38
N LEU A 27 -5.05 7.13 1.07
CA LEU A 27 -5.36 5.99 1.93
C LEU A 27 -4.33 5.82 3.05
N LEU A 28 -3.07 6.22 2.81
CA LEU A 28 -1.98 6.03 3.75
C LEU A 28 -2.27 6.50 5.19
N PRO A 29 -2.88 7.68 5.45
CA PRO A 29 -3.20 8.11 6.81
C PRO A 29 -4.17 7.17 7.52
N ASP A 30 -5.19 6.66 6.80
CA ASP A 30 -6.16 5.73 7.37
C ASP A 30 -5.54 4.35 7.65
N LEU A 31 -4.78 3.82 6.69
CA LEU A 31 -4.04 2.56 6.88
C LEU A 31 -3.05 2.66 8.04
N THR A 32 -2.37 3.80 8.16
CA THR A 32 -1.46 4.09 9.28
C THR A 32 -2.22 4.03 10.60
N ARG A 33 -3.34 4.76 10.71
CA ARG A 33 -4.18 4.77 11.91
C ARG A 33 -4.66 3.37 12.28
N ARG A 34 -5.13 2.58 11.30
CA ARG A 34 -5.63 1.22 11.51
C ARG A 34 -4.52 0.27 11.98
N VAL A 35 -3.35 0.32 11.34
CA VAL A 35 -2.19 -0.47 11.78
C VAL A 35 -1.82 -0.11 13.20
N PHE A 36 -1.63 1.17 13.54
CA PHE A 36 -1.21 1.55 14.89
C PHE A 36 -2.27 1.29 15.97
N ALA A 37 -3.57 1.30 15.63
CA ALA A 37 -4.63 0.90 16.55
C ALA A 37 -4.49 -0.59 16.97
N LEU A 38 -3.87 -1.42 16.13
CA LEU A 38 -3.63 -2.84 16.44
C LEU A 38 -2.45 -3.06 17.42
N ARG A 39 -1.76 -2.01 17.89
CA ARG A 39 -0.53 -2.15 18.70
C ARG A 39 -0.78 -2.62 20.13
N GLU A 40 -1.92 -2.24 20.69
CA GLU A 40 -2.28 -2.50 22.10
C GLU A 40 -3.35 -3.58 22.24
N VAL A 41 -3.72 -4.24 21.14
CA VAL A 41 -4.75 -5.28 21.11
C VAL A 41 -4.15 -6.62 20.71
N THR A 42 -4.64 -7.68 21.33
CA THR A 42 -4.27 -9.04 20.94
C THR A 42 -5.20 -9.49 19.82
N TYR A 43 -4.65 -10.02 18.74
CA TYR A 43 -5.41 -10.60 17.64
C TYR A 43 -4.80 -11.94 17.21
N SER A 44 -5.63 -12.84 16.68
CA SER A 44 -5.23 -14.20 16.30
C SER A 44 -4.88 -14.27 14.81
N GLY A 45 -3.69 -14.79 14.47
CA GLY A 45 -3.30 -14.97 13.07
C GLY A 45 -1.97 -14.32 12.69
N CYS A 46 -1.54 -14.60 11.47
CA CYS A 46 -0.14 -14.76 11.09
C CYS A 46 0.63 -13.44 10.90
N GLY A 47 1.25 -12.95 11.97
CA GLY A 47 2.33 -11.97 11.90
C GLY A 47 2.43 -11.15 13.17
N PHE A 48 3.65 -10.96 13.68
CA PHE A 48 3.88 -9.92 14.69
C PHE A 48 3.35 -8.58 14.14
N HIS A 49 2.73 -7.76 14.98
CA HIS A 49 2.34 -6.39 14.64
C HIS A 49 3.44 -5.61 13.89
N TYR A 50 4.69 -5.88 14.24
CA TYR A 50 5.88 -5.42 13.54
C TYR A 50 5.87 -5.65 12.01
N ALA A 51 5.36 -6.78 11.52
CA ALA A 51 5.29 -7.09 10.09
C ALA A 51 4.29 -6.19 9.34
N LEU A 52 3.19 -5.80 9.99
CA LEU A 52 2.23 -4.83 9.45
C LEU A 52 2.86 -3.43 9.41
N GLU A 53 3.49 -3.00 10.52
CA GLU A 53 4.22 -1.73 10.59
C GLU A 53 5.34 -1.66 9.52
N ALA A 54 6.13 -2.73 9.37
CA ALA A 54 7.21 -2.79 8.37
C ALA A 54 6.67 -2.77 6.94
N SER A 55 5.55 -3.45 6.67
CA SER A 55 4.92 -3.44 5.35
C SER A 55 4.36 -2.06 5.02
N LEU A 56 3.68 -1.42 5.97
CA LEU A 56 3.23 -0.03 5.86
C LEU A 56 4.40 0.92 5.56
N GLY A 57 5.52 0.79 6.29
CA GLY A 57 6.71 1.62 6.08
C GLY A 57 7.31 1.48 4.67
N ARG A 58 7.35 0.23 4.13
CA ARG A 58 7.77 -0.02 2.74
C ARG A 58 6.84 0.63 1.72
N LEU A 59 5.52 0.56 1.94
CA LEU A 59 4.55 1.15 1.02
C LEU A 59 4.60 2.68 1.03
N ILE A 60 4.74 3.30 2.20
CA ILE A 60 4.93 4.76 2.32
C ILE A 60 6.18 5.18 1.55
N THR A 61 7.30 4.48 1.76
CA THR A 61 8.56 4.76 1.06
C THR A 61 8.41 4.61 -0.46
N GLY A 62 7.77 3.52 -0.91
CA GLY A 62 7.53 3.27 -2.32
C GLY A 62 6.64 4.32 -2.98
N ILE A 63 5.56 4.76 -2.32
CA ILE A 63 4.69 5.84 -2.82
C ILE A 63 5.47 7.16 -2.90
N MET A 64 6.33 7.47 -1.92
CA MET A 64 7.16 8.67 -1.93
C MET A 64 8.21 8.67 -3.06
N GLN A 65 8.75 7.50 -3.41
CA GLN A 65 9.80 7.32 -4.43
C GLN A 65 9.27 6.92 -5.81
N TYR A 66 7.95 6.85 -5.97
CA TYR A 66 7.26 6.26 -7.11
C TYR A 66 7.68 6.84 -8.47
N ASP A 67 7.88 8.16 -8.55
CA ASP A 67 8.18 8.86 -9.80
C ASP A 67 9.68 8.86 -10.13
N SER A 68 10.56 8.68 -9.14
CA SER A 68 11.98 9.04 -9.26
C SER A 68 12.94 7.84 -9.25
N VAL A 69 12.53 6.70 -8.68
CA VAL A 69 13.46 5.58 -8.45
C VAL A 69 12.89 4.23 -8.86
N LEU A 70 11.55 4.06 -8.86
CA LEU A 70 10.95 2.74 -9.07
C LEU A 70 10.88 2.31 -10.54
N THR A 71 11.40 1.12 -10.82
CA THR A 71 11.18 0.35 -12.03
C THR A 71 9.71 -0.06 -12.20
N VAL A 72 9.32 -0.48 -13.40
CA VAL A 72 7.95 -0.98 -13.67
C VAL A 72 7.58 -2.15 -12.74
N ALA A 73 8.50 -3.10 -12.53
CA ALA A 73 8.26 -4.25 -11.66
C ALA A 73 8.06 -3.86 -10.19
N GLU A 74 8.80 -2.86 -9.71
CA GLU A 74 8.64 -2.33 -8.34
C GLU A 74 7.31 -1.59 -8.17
N ARG A 75 6.85 -0.88 -9.20
CA ARG A 75 5.52 -0.24 -9.18
C ARG A 75 4.38 -1.26 -9.10
N ILE A 76 4.45 -2.33 -9.89
CA ILE A 76 3.48 -3.44 -9.82
C ILE A 76 3.52 -4.10 -8.44
N SER A 77 4.73 -4.29 -7.89
CA SER A 77 4.89 -4.87 -6.55
C SER A 77 4.32 -3.96 -5.46
N LEU A 78 4.41 -2.65 -5.63
CA LEU A 78 3.81 -1.66 -4.75
C LEU A 78 2.29 -1.70 -4.82
N GLU A 79 1.73 -1.82 -6.03
CA GLU A 79 0.29 -1.95 -6.27
C GLU A 79 -0.29 -3.16 -5.53
N ILE A 80 0.29 -4.34 -5.77
CA ILE A 80 -0.10 -5.59 -5.09
C ILE A 80 0.09 -5.47 -3.56
N GLY A 81 1.20 -4.85 -3.13
CA GLY A 81 1.52 -4.72 -1.72
C GLY A 81 0.50 -3.90 -0.93
N ILE A 82 -0.13 -2.89 -1.54
CA ILE A 82 -1.20 -2.11 -0.91
C ILE A 82 -2.44 -2.96 -0.69
N GLU A 83 -2.88 -3.70 -1.70
CA GLU A 83 -4.05 -4.59 -1.60
C GLU A 83 -3.85 -5.65 -0.52
N MET A 84 -2.67 -6.29 -0.51
CA MET A 84 -2.31 -7.27 0.50
C MET A 84 -2.26 -6.67 1.92
N LEU A 85 -1.80 -5.42 2.08
CA LEU A 85 -1.78 -4.78 3.40
C LEU A 85 -3.21 -4.49 3.87
N ILE A 86 -4.09 -4.00 2.98
CA ILE A 86 -5.49 -3.74 3.31
C ILE A 86 -6.18 -5.02 3.80
N GLU A 87 -5.99 -6.12 3.08
CA GLU A 87 -6.52 -7.44 3.44
C GLU A 87 -6.02 -7.88 4.81
N LYS A 88 -4.69 -7.86 5.03
CA LYS A 88 -4.09 -8.28 6.30
C LYS A 88 -4.51 -7.42 7.49
N ILE A 89 -4.69 -6.11 7.30
CA ILE A 89 -5.23 -5.24 8.35
C ILE A 89 -6.67 -5.68 8.67
N GLY A 90 -7.49 -5.96 7.66
CA GLY A 90 -8.87 -6.43 7.86
C GLY A 90 -8.94 -7.77 8.59
N GLU A 91 -8.08 -8.72 8.24
CA GLU A 91 -7.96 -10.00 8.95
C GLU A 91 -7.54 -9.80 10.41
N ALA A 92 -6.57 -8.93 10.67
CA ALA A 92 -6.11 -8.61 12.02
C ALA A 92 -7.21 -7.93 12.85
N GLU A 93 -7.94 -6.98 12.28
CA GLU A 93 -9.07 -6.29 12.92
C GLU A 93 -10.20 -7.28 13.24
N ALA A 94 -10.53 -8.19 12.33
CA ALA A 94 -11.58 -9.20 12.51
C ALA A 94 -11.22 -10.27 13.55
N SER A 95 -9.93 -10.44 13.83
CA SER A 95 -9.40 -11.47 14.72
C SER A 95 -8.99 -10.93 16.09
N VAL A 96 -9.30 -9.67 16.39
CA VAL A 96 -9.08 -9.05 17.72
C VAL A 96 -9.81 -9.86 18.78
N ILE A 97 -9.02 -10.38 19.73
CA ILE A 97 -9.52 -11.10 20.88
C ILE A 97 -9.89 -10.05 21.92
N GLN A 98 -11.20 -9.81 22.08
CA GLN A 98 -11.69 -9.01 23.18
C GLN A 98 -11.31 -9.72 24.48
N THR A 99 -10.39 -9.12 25.23
CA THR A 99 -10.10 -9.57 26.59
C THR A 99 -11.14 -8.88 27.47
N GLU A 100 -12.18 -9.60 27.87
CA GLU A 100 -13.09 -9.13 28.93
C GLU A 100 -12.23 -8.88 30.19
N ALA A 101 -12.33 -7.66 30.74
CA ALA A 101 -11.69 -7.26 31.99
C ALA A 101 -12.53 -7.69 33.19
#